data_AF-A0A932H7D5-F1
#
_entry.id   AF-A0A932H7D5-F1
#
_cell.length_a   1.000
_cell.length_b   1.000
_cell.length_c   1.000
_cell.angle_alpha   90.00
_cell.angle_beta   90.00
_cell.angle_gamma   90.00
#
_symmetry.space_group_name_H-M   'P 1'
#
loop_
_entity.id
_entity.type
_entity.pdbx_description
1 polymer ?
#
loop_
_entity_poly.entity_id
_entity_poly.type
_entity_poly.pdbx_seq_one_letter_code
_entity_poly.pdbx_strand_id
1 'polypeptide(L)'
;MTKPTKRHVSLKAIALSRTIDTRTVCSALGKSVPLISSEPIVLNVHPGRKQNLMVLRYGVIVLINNSEIFERKAVSMMQPFLQETLPFQNSEELKITVDPNSQNRVLFNRVIVQKKDDKYWQILAMLLAQSVALEIYEKNVDQLLTHFSERLAT
;
A
#
# COMPACT_ATOMS: atom_id res chain seq x y z
N MET A 1 -8.55 -0.78 -36.76
CA MET A 1 -8.28 0.03 -35.55
C MET A 1 -8.92 -0.66 -34.35
N THR A 2 -8.14 -1.26 -33.46
CA THR A 2 -8.64 -1.91 -32.23
C THR A 2 -9.10 -0.83 -31.26
N LYS A 3 -10.36 -0.92 -30.79
CA LYS A 3 -10.88 -0.01 -29.76
C LYS A 3 -9.98 -0.07 -28.51
N PRO A 4 -9.58 1.05 -27.92
CA PRO A 4 -8.84 1.03 -26.66
C PRO A 4 -9.69 0.36 -25.56
N THR A 5 -9.21 -0.76 -25.04
CA THR A 5 -9.92 -1.56 -24.04
C THR A 5 -9.73 -0.94 -22.66
N LYS A 6 -10.85 -0.75 -21.95
CA LYS A 6 -10.88 -0.35 -20.54
C LYS A 6 -10.13 -1.37 -19.68
N ARG A 7 -9.28 -0.90 -18.76
CA ARG A 7 -8.49 -1.76 -17.88
C ARG A 7 -8.68 -1.39 -16.42
N HIS A 8 -8.71 -2.39 -15.55
CA HIS A 8 -8.80 -2.20 -14.11
C HIS A 8 -7.46 -2.52 -13.43
N VAL A 9 -7.13 -1.73 -12.42
CA VAL A 9 -5.99 -1.91 -11.52
C VAL A 9 -6.50 -1.69 -10.10
N SER A 10 -6.25 -2.62 -9.19
CA SER A 10 -6.57 -2.47 -7.77
C SER A 10 -5.32 -2.05 -6.99
N LEU A 11 -5.48 -1.10 -6.07
CA LEU A 11 -4.49 -0.81 -5.04
C LEU A 11 -5.06 -1.27 -3.71
N LYS A 12 -4.27 -1.95 -2.88
CA LYS A 12 -4.65 -2.28 -1.50
C LYS A 12 -3.53 -1.88 -0.56
N ALA A 13 -3.79 -0.95 0.36
CA ALA A 13 -2.89 -0.61 1.44
C ALA A 13 -3.20 -1.49 2.64
N ILE A 14 -2.16 -2.02 3.29
CA ILE A 14 -2.28 -2.88 4.46
C ILE A 14 -1.26 -2.42 5.48
N ALA A 15 -1.73 -2.11 6.68
CA ALA A 15 -0.85 -1.90 7.81
C ALA A 15 -0.51 -3.21 8.49
N LEU A 16 0.79 -3.44 8.69
CA LEU A 16 1.32 -4.68 9.22
C LEU A 16 2.00 -4.48 10.58
N SER A 17 2.57 -3.32 10.82
CA SER A 17 3.39 -3.03 11.98
C SER A 17 3.44 -1.52 12.25
N ARG A 18 4.11 -1.08 13.33
CA ARG A 18 4.36 0.35 13.56
C ARG A 18 5.48 0.88 12.66
N THR A 19 6.51 0.06 12.46
CA THR A 19 7.60 0.37 11.53
C THR A 19 8.00 -0.85 10.71
N ILE A 20 8.55 -0.62 9.52
CA ILE A 20 9.16 -1.64 8.67
C ILE A 20 10.63 -1.28 8.48
N ASP A 21 11.52 -2.27 8.62
CA ASP A 21 12.93 -2.11 8.30
C ASP A 21 13.15 -2.10 6.78
N THR A 22 12.98 -0.93 6.18
CA THR A 22 13.12 -0.73 4.74
C THR A 22 14.54 -0.97 4.23
N ARG A 23 15.56 -0.80 5.08
CA ARG A 23 16.97 -1.06 4.69
C ARG A 23 17.18 -2.54 4.47
N THR A 24 16.71 -3.37 5.41
CA THR A 24 16.81 -4.83 5.32
C THR A 24 15.91 -5.38 4.21
N VAL A 25 14.72 -4.80 3.98
CA VAL A 25 13.87 -5.12 2.82
C VAL A 25 14.65 -4.94 1.52
N CYS A 26 15.29 -3.77 1.34
CA CYS A 26 16.02 -3.47 0.11
C CYS A 26 17.21 -4.42 -0.10
N SER A 27 17.97 -4.73 0.95
CA SER A 27 19.17 -5.57 0.86
C SER A 27 18.85 -7.07 0.71
N ALA A 28 17.78 -7.55 1.34
CA ALA A 28 17.36 -8.95 1.31
C ALA A 28 16.52 -9.28 0.07
N LEU A 29 15.50 -8.46 -0.23
CA LEU A 29 14.57 -8.73 -1.34
C LEU A 29 15.06 -8.14 -2.65
N GLY A 30 15.83 -7.05 -2.65
CA GLY A 30 16.32 -6.43 -3.90
C GLY A 30 17.24 -7.33 -4.72
N LYS A 31 17.76 -8.42 -4.14
CA LYS A 31 18.57 -9.44 -4.84
C LYS A 31 17.72 -10.45 -5.63
N SER A 32 16.48 -10.70 -5.20
CA SER A 32 15.61 -11.74 -5.75
C SER A 32 14.36 -11.17 -6.43
N VAL A 33 14.01 -9.93 -6.13
CA VAL A 33 12.86 -9.22 -6.67
C VAL A 33 13.32 -7.92 -7.33
N PRO A 34 12.98 -7.65 -8.60
CA PRO A 34 13.39 -6.44 -9.29
C PRO A 34 12.93 -5.17 -8.56
N LEU A 35 13.87 -4.26 -8.27
CA LEU A 35 13.61 -2.95 -7.68
C LEU A 35 13.16 -1.97 -8.78
N ILE A 36 11.98 -1.37 -8.60
CA ILE A 36 11.42 -0.33 -9.49
C ILE A 36 11.80 1.07 -8.97
N SER A 37 11.73 1.27 -7.66
CA SER A 37 12.08 2.53 -6.99
C SER A 37 12.64 2.23 -5.60
N SER A 38 13.62 3.02 -5.15
CA SER A 38 14.16 2.97 -3.78
C SER A 38 13.46 3.94 -2.83
N GLU A 39 12.82 4.99 -3.35
CA GLU A 39 12.14 6.02 -2.57
C GLU A 39 10.77 6.39 -3.19
N PRO A 40 9.65 5.92 -2.63
CA PRO A 40 9.55 4.81 -1.68
C PRO A 40 10.04 3.49 -2.30
N ILE A 41 10.29 2.45 -1.49
CA ILE A 41 10.67 1.14 -2.00
C ILE A 41 9.51 0.55 -2.78
N VAL A 42 9.73 0.24 -4.06
CA VAL A 42 8.77 -0.43 -4.93
C VAL A 42 9.42 -1.63 -5.58
N LEU A 43 8.89 -2.82 -5.30
CA LEU A 43 9.39 -4.11 -5.78
C LEU A 43 8.43 -4.70 -6.81
N ASN A 44 8.95 -5.22 -7.93
CA ASN A 44 8.16 -5.95 -8.92
C ASN A 44 8.08 -7.44 -8.57
N VAL A 45 7.16 -7.81 -7.69
CA VAL A 45 7.04 -9.17 -7.17
C VAL A 45 6.61 -10.18 -8.25
N HIS A 46 5.89 -9.72 -9.27
CA HIS A 46 5.45 -10.58 -10.38
C HIS A 46 5.40 -9.80 -11.71
N PRO A 47 6.51 -9.73 -12.48
CA PRO A 47 6.60 -8.93 -13.69
C PRO A 47 5.54 -9.25 -14.75
N GLY A 48 5.29 -10.54 -15.00
CA GLY A 48 4.28 -10.97 -15.97
C GLY A 48 2.84 -10.59 -15.59
N ARG A 49 2.54 -10.50 -14.30
CA ARG A 49 1.22 -10.06 -13.80
C ARG A 49 1.18 -8.59 -13.42
N LYS A 50 2.29 -7.84 -13.59
CA LYS A 50 2.42 -6.43 -13.20
C LYS A 50 2.02 -6.17 -11.74
N GLN A 51 2.42 -7.07 -10.84
CA GLN A 51 2.12 -6.97 -9.42
C GLN A 51 3.30 -6.37 -8.69
N ASN A 52 3.11 -5.16 -8.17
CA ASN A 52 4.16 -4.43 -7.47
C ASN A 52 3.81 -4.29 -5.98
N LEU A 53 4.82 -4.36 -5.14
CA LEU A 53 4.73 -4.13 -3.71
C LEU A 53 5.45 -2.82 -3.39
N MET A 54 4.73 -1.83 -2.88
CA MET A 54 5.32 -0.65 -2.28
C MET A 54 5.48 -0.88 -0.77
N VAL A 55 6.64 -0.54 -0.23
CA VAL A 55 6.97 -0.70 1.19
C VAL A 55 7.34 0.65 1.77
N LEU A 56 6.69 1.00 2.88
CA LEU A 56 6.87 2.29 3.55
C LEU A 56 7.35 2.07 4.97
N ARG A 57 8.23 2.97 5.44
CA ARG A 57 8.85 2.86 6.76
C ARG A 57 7.85 2.89 7.91
N TYR A 58 6.74 3.59 7.74
CA TYR A 58 5.69 3.76 8.76
C TYR A 58 4.72 2.58 8.85
N GLY A 59 5.16 1.35 8.56
CA GLY A 59 4.38 0.16 8.89
C GLY A 59 3.37 -0.32 7.83
N VAL A 60 3.29 0.38 6.70
CA VAL A 60 2.30 0.13 5.65
C VAL A 60 2.95 -0.43 4.39
N ILE A 61 2.30 -1.40 3.79
CA ILE A 61 2.59 -1.87 2.44
C ILE A 61 1.43 -1.56 1.51
N VAL A 62 1.72 -1.40 0.20
CA VAL A 62 0.67 -1.25 -0.81
C VAL A 62 0.87 -2.23 -1.94
N LEU A 63 -0.19 -2.97 -2.24
CA LEU A 63 -0.28 -3.97 -3.29
C LEU A 63 -0.86 -3.31 -4.54
N ILE A 64 -0.04 -3.18 -5.58
CA ILE A 64 -0.46 -2.64 -6.87
C ILE A 64 -0.82 -3.80 -7.79
N ASN A 65 -2.00 -3.72 -8.40
CA ASN A 65 -2.63 -4.80 -9.15
C ASN A 65 -2.88 -6.03 -8.25
N ASN A 66 -3.56 -5.79 -7.12
CA ASN A 66 -3.77 -6.77 -6.07
C ASN A 66 -4.55 -8.02 -6.54
N SER A 67 -4.18 -9.18 -5.98
CA SER A 67 -4.97 -10.41 -5.99
C SER A 67 -4.76 -11.11 -4.64
N GLU A 68 -5.71 -11.93 -4.20
CA GLU A 68 -5.61 -12.59 -2.89
C GLU A 68 -4.33 -13.44 -2.72
N ILE A 69 -3.91 -14.11 -3.80
CA ILE A 69 -2.66 -14.90 -3.81
C ILE A 69 -1.46 -13.98 -3.60
N PHE A 70 -1.46 -12.83 -4.27
CA PHE A 70 -0.38 -11.85 -4.15
C PHE A 70 -0.35 -11.22 -2.76
N GLU A 71 -1.51 -10.90 -2.19
CA GLU A 71 -1.64 -10.39 -0.84
C GLU A 71 -1.04 -11.34 0.20
N ARG A 72 -1.47 -12.61 0.21
CA ARG A 72 -0.92 -13.62 1.13
C ARG A 72 0.60 -13.76 0.97
N LYS A 73 1.09 -13.78 -0.27
CA LYS A 73 2.53 -13.84 -0.56
C LYS A 73 3.26 -12.60 -0.05
N ALA A 74 2.74 -11.40 -0.29
CA ALA A 74 3.35 -10.15 0.12
C ALA A 74 3.40 -10.04 1.65
N VAL A 75 2.32 -10.34 2.35
CA VAL A 75 2.28 -10.34 3.82
C VAL A 75 3.30 -11.34 4.37
N SER A 76 3.32 -12.58 3.86
CA SER A 76 4.29 -13.61 4.27
C SER A 76 5.75 -13.17 4.03
N MET A 77 6.02 -12.59 2.86
CA MET A 77 7.34 -12.07 2.50
C MET A 77 7.78 -10.91 3.40
N MET A 78 6.85 -10.13 3.94
CA MET A 78 7.16 -8.96 4.76
C MET A 78 7.35 -9.27 6.25
N GLN A 79 6.85 -10.41 6.74
CA GLN A 79 6.95 -10.81 8.15
C GLN A 79 8.34 -10.62 8.79
N PRO A 80 9.46 -11.00 8.14
CA PRO A 80 10.79 -10.88 8.74
C PRO A 80 11.26 -9.44 8.98
N PHE A 81 10.59 -8.45 8.38
CA PHE A 81 10.99 -7.04 8.40
C PHE A 81 10.05 -6.16 9.24
N LEU A 82 9.02 -6.75 9.85
CA LEU A 82 8.05 -6.04 10.68
C LEU A 82 8.65 -5.75 12.05
N GLN A 83 8.50 -4.52 12.51
CA GLN A 83 8.89 -4.08 13.85
C GLN A 83 7.65 -3.59 14.60
N GLU A 84 7.38 -4.17 15.78
CA GLU A 84 6.18 -3.90 16.57
C GLU A 84 4.89 -4.18 15.77
N THR A 85 4.55 -5.46 15.62
CA THR A 85 3.35 -5.90 14.89
C THR A 85 2.09 -5.31 15.49
N LEU A 86 1.15 -4.95 14.63
CA LEU A 86 -0.13 -4.40 15.09
C LEU A 86 -1.06 -5.53 15.54
N PRO A 87 -1.85 -5.34 16.62
CA PRO A 87 -2.81 -6.34 17.08
C PRO A 87 -3.96 -6.54 16.08
N PHE A 88 -4.23 -5.56 15.23
CA PHE A 88 -5.24 -5.62 14.18
C PHE A 88 -4.66 -5.10 12.87
N GLN A 89 -4.93 -5.81 11.77
CA GLN A 89 -4.57 -5.36 10.44
C GLN A 89 -5.64 -4.40 9.94
N ASN A 90 -5.23 -3.17 9.65
CA ASN A 90 -6.07 -2.21 8.94
C ASN A 90 -5.76 -2.24 7.44
N SER A 91 -6.77 -2.15 6.59
CA SER A 91 -6.56 -2.13 5.14
C SER A 91 -7.60 -1.33 4.40
N GLU A 92 -7.18 -0.66 3.33
CA GLU A 92 -8.04 0.10 2.44
C GLU A 92 -7.76 -0.31 0.98
N GLU A 93 -8.79 -0.29 0.13
CA GLU A 93 -8.68 -0.62 -1.29
C GLU A 93 -9.17 0.54 -2.18
N LEU A 94 -8.38 0.85 -3.22
CA LEU A 94 -8.75 1.81 -4.25
C LEU A 94 -8.78 1.14 -5.62
N LYS A 95 -9.92 1.24 -6.30
CA LYS A 95 -10.08 0.73 -7.67
C LYS A 95 -9.70 1.80 -8.67
N ILE A 96 -8.89 1.44 -9.65
CA ILE A 96 -8.48 2.35 -10.71
C ILE A 96 -8.93 1.81 -12.06
N THR A 97 -9.50 2.69 -12.85
CA THR A 97 -9.99 2.43 -14.19
C THR A 97 -9.18 3.25 -15.17
N VAL A 98 -8.47 2.57 -16.07
CA VAL A 98 -7.82 3.20 -17.22
C VAL A 98 -8.81 3.18 -18.38
N ASP A 99 -9.28 4.37 -18.79
CA ASP A 99 -10.24 4.55 -19.87
C ASP A 99 -9.79 5.69 -20.80
N PRO A 100 -9.22 5.36 -21.98
CA PRO A 100 -8.68 6.36 -22.91
C PRO A 100 -9.70 7.36 -23.47
N ASN A 101 -10.99 7.03 -23.38
CA ASN A 101 -12.07 7.88 -23.84
C ASN A 101 -12.70 8.73 -22.71
N SER A 102 -12.20 8.59 -21.48
CA SER A 102 -12.66 9.36 -20.32
C SER A 102 -11.69 10.47 -19.96
N GLN A 103 -12.22 11.52 -19.33
CA GLN A 103 -11.40 12.47 -18.58
C GLN A 103 -10.98 11.86 -17.24
N ASN A 104 -9.87 12.38 -16.68
CA ASN A 104 -9.43 12.02 -15.33
C ASN A 104 -10.48 12.46 -14.31
N ARG A 105 -10.91 11.55 -13.44
CA ARG A 105 -11.93 11.81 -12.41
C ARG A 105 -11.64 11.03 -11.15
N VAL A 106 -11.79 11.68 -10.00
CA VAL A 106 -11.80 11.02 -8.68
C VAL A 106 -13.26 10.82 -8.28
N LEU A 107 -13.61 9.60 -7.92
CA LEU A 107 -14.91 9.20 -7.39
C LEU A 107 -14.70 8.55 -6.03
N PHE A 108 -15.76 8.43 -5.24
CA PHE A 108 -15.72 7.98 -3.86
C PHE A 108 -14.85 6.73 -3.60
N ASN A 109 -14.95 5.70 -4.46
CA ASN A 109 -14.22 4.44 -4.30
C ASN A 109 -13.36 4.06 -5.51
N ARG A 110 -13.21 4.98 -6.47
CA ARG A 110 -12.45 4.70 -7.68
C ARG A 110 -11.88 5.94 -8.33
N VAL A 111 -10.74 5.77 -8.97
CA VAL A 111 -10.14 6.79 -9.84
C VAL A 111 -10.28 6.35 -11.29
N ILE A 112 -10.69 7.26 -12.17
CA ILE A 112 -10.66 7.07 -13.61
C ILE A 112 -9.51 7.90 -14.17
N VAL A 113 -8.62 7.27 -14.93
CA VAL A 113 -7.51 7.94 -15.61
C VAL A 113 -7.55 7.64 -17.10
N GLN A 114 -7.16 8.61 -17.92
CA GLN A 114 -7.15 8.46 -19.37
C GLN A 114 -6.06 7.50 -19.85
N LYS A 115 -4.89 7.54 -19.21
CA LYS A 115 -3.73 6.71 -19.58
C LYS A 115 -3.06 6.10 -18.36
N LYS A 116 -2.41 4.96 -18.57
CA LYS A 116 -1.54 4.35 -17.56
C LYS A 116 -0.29 5.22 -17.40
N ASP A 117 0.03 5.56 -16.15
CA ASP A 117 1.31 6.16 -15.77
C ASP A 117 1.76 5.53 -14.46
N ASP A 118 2.97 5.00 -14.44
CA ASP A 118 3.49 4.34 -13.23
C ASP A 118 3.75 5.35 -12.10
N LYS A 119 3.99 6.63 -12.42
CA LYS A 119 4.06 7.70 -11.40
C LYS A 119 2.69 7.95 -10.77
N TYR A 120 1.60 7.92 -11.52
CA TYR A 120 0.25 8.06 -10.95
C TYR A 120 -0.06 6.91 -9.99
N TRP A 121 0.35 5.68 -10.31
CA TRP A 121 0.18 4.54 -9.40
C TRP A 121 0.94 4.72 -8.09
N GLN A 122 2.17 5.21 -8.14
CA GLN A 122 2.95 5.50 -6.94
C GLN A 122 2.31 6.61 -6.10
N ILE A 123 1.82 7.69 -6.71
CA ILE A 123 1.14 8.77 -5.99
C ILE A 123 -0.13 8.27 -5.31
N LEU A 124 -1.00 7.57 -6.05
CA LEU A 124 -2.24 7.02 -5.48
C LEU A 124 -1.96 5.98 -4.39
N ALA A 125 -0.94 5.14 -4.58
CA ALA A 125 -0.52 4.18 -3.58
C ALA A 125 0.00 4.87 -2.31
N MET A 126 0.77 5.95 -2.45
CA MET A 126 1.28 6.73 -1.33
C MET A 126 0.15 7.42 -0.55
N LEU A 127 -0.80 8.03 -1.25
CA LEU A 127 -1.99 8.63 -0.62
C LEU A 127 -2.82 7.59 0.14
N LEU A 128 -3.08 6.43 -0.47
CA LEU A 128 -3.82 5.34 0.17
C LEU A 128 -3.09 4.82 1.41
N ALA A 129 -1.75 4.72 1.36
CA ALA A 129 -0.98 4.30 2.51
C ALA A 129 -0.99 5.31 3.65
N GLN A 130 -0.96 6.61 3.33
CA GLN A 130 -1.06 7.67 4.33
C GLN A 130 -2.43 7.66 5.02
N SER A 131 -3.51 7.43 4.26
CA SER A 131 -4.87 7.23 4.80
C SER A 131 -4.88 6.12 5.86
N VAL A 132 -4.41 4.92 5.51
CA VAL A 132 -4.35 3.78 6.43
C VAL A 132 -3.44 4.04 7.64
N ALA A 133 -2.32 4.74 7.44
CA ALA A 133 -1.41 5.08 8.52
C ALA A 133 -2.03 6.08 9.51
N LEU A 134 -2.77 7.08 9.02
CA LEU A 134 -3.46 8.07 9.85
C LEU A 134 -4.47 7.40 10.78
N GLU A 135 -5.29 6.48 10.28
CA GLU A 135 -6.24 5.73 11.12
C GLU A 135 -5.55 4.96 12.26
N ILE A 136 -4.32 4.50 12.05
CA ILE A 136 -3.53 3.84 13.10
C ILE A 136 -3.01 4.85 14.12
N TYR A 137 -2.53 6.00 13.66
CA TYR A 137 -2.10 7.06 14.56
C TYR A 137 -3.27 7.58 15.41
N GLU A 138 -4.45 7.77 14.82
CA GLU A 138 -5.67 8.15 15.55
C GLU A 138 -5.99 7.14 16.66
N LYS A 139 -6.05 5.85 16.34
CA LYS A 139 -6.29 4.79 17.35
C LYS A 139 -5.23 4.76 18.45
N ASN A 140 -3.97 4.98 18.11
CA ASN A 140 -2.89 5.02 19.11
C ASN A 140 -3.04 6.25 20.03
N VAL A 141 -3.43 7.40 19.48
CA VAL A 141 -3.67 8.63 20.26
C VAL A 141 -4.85 8.43 21.21
N ASP A 142 -5.95 7.85 20.73
CA ASP A 142 -7.14 7.56 21.56
C ASP A 142 -6.81 6.62 22.73
N GLN A 143 -6.02 5.57 22.46
CA GLN A 143 -5.55 4.65 23.50
C GLN A 143 -4.67 5.35 24.54
N LEU A 144 -3.75 6.21 24.11
CA LEU A 144 -2.91 6.99 25.02
C LEU A 144 -3.75 7.92 25.90
N LEU A 145 -4.69 8.66 25.30
CA LEU A 145 -5.59 9.57 26.03
C LEU A 145 -6.45 8.82 27.06
N THR A 146 -6.94 7.64 26.71
CA THR A 146 -7.69 6.76 27.63
C THR A 146 -6.83 6.39 28.84
N HIS A 147 -5.61 5.90 28.61
CA HIS A 147 -4.68 5.53 29.70
C HIS A 147 -4.27 6.73 30.58
N PHE A 148 -4.06 7.91 30.00
CA PHE A 148 -3.78 9.12 30.80
C PHE A 148 -4.96 9.50 31.69
N SER A 149 -6.18 9.42 31.16
CA SER A 149 -7.39 9.77 31.90
C SER A 149 -7.64 8.82 33.08
N GLU A 150 -7.41 7.52 32.88
CA GLU A 150 -7.53 6.50 33.94
C GLU A 150 -6.54 6.74 35.08
N ARG A 151 -5.29 7.12 34.78
CA ARG A 151 -4.25 7.38 35.79
C ARG A 151 -4.45 8.66 36.59
N LEU A 152 -5.19 9.64 36.05
CA LEU A 152 -5.52 10.87 36.76
C LEU A 152 -6.78 10.73 37.63
N ALA A 153 -7.59 9.69 37.40
CA ALA A 153 -8.78 9.38 38.17
C ALA A 153 -8.51 8.53 39.43
N THR A 154 -7.27 8.05 39.61
CA THR A 154 -6.74 7.36 40.80
C THR A 154 -5.81 8.26 41.59
#